data_AF-A0A2G6FWC9-F1
#
_entry.id   AF-A0A2G6FWC9-F1
#
_cell.length_a   1.000
_cell.length_b   1.000
_cell.length_c   1.000
_cell.angle_alpha   90.00
_cell.angle_beta   90.00
_cell.angle_gamma   90.00
#
_symmetry.space_group_name_H-M   'P 1'
#
loop_
_entity.id
_entity.type
_entity.pdbx_description
1 polymer ?
#
loop_
_entity_poly.entity_id
_entity_poly.type
_entity_poly.pdbx_seq_one_letter_code
_entity_poly.pdbx_strand_id
1 'polypeptide(L)'
;MIIYHGVGSFSRPCDRSVTSPGKLKAMIRVIAVGKMKDKRLAGLAEDYLRRLRPLAPVEIIELKDSTPEREDREMAARLGKGGGHTLVIAMDEKGDDVTSEGFARVLGRHGSVTLLIGGADGLGPQARAQARRTLRLSSMTFTHEMARVLLLEQVYRGFSILKGMPYHRA
;
A
#
# COMPACT_ATOMS: atom_id res chain seq x y z
N MET A 1 -7.20 6.38 -22.29
CA MET A 1 -6.49 7.16 -21.25
C MET A 1 -7.53 8.02 -20.55
N ILE A 2 -8.10 7.56 -19.43
CA ILE A 2 -9.12 8.33 -18.72
C ILE A 2 -8.41 9.09 -17.61
N ILE A 3 -8.10 10.36 -17.89
CA ILE A 3 -7.69 11.34 -16.90
C ILE A 3 -8.98 11.83 -16.24
N TYR A 4 -9.25 11.43 -15.00
CA TYR A 4 -10.24 12.12 -14.18
C TYR A 4 -9.56 13.30 -13.50
N HIS A 5 -9.88 14.51 -13.93
CA HIS A 5 -9.74 15.71 -13.12
C HIS A 5 -10.86 15.71 -12.07
N GLY A 6 -10.51 15.56 -10.80
CA GLY A 6 -11.47 15.53 -9.70
C GLY A 6 -10.83 16.05 -8.41
N VAL A 7 -11.23 17.26 -8.03
CA VAL A 7 -10.83 18.03 -6.86
C VAL A 7 -11.31 17.37 -5.56
N GLY A 8 -10.38 17.13 -4.62
CA GLY A 8 -10.66 16.73 -3.25
C GLY A 8 -9.74 17.48 -2.30
N SER A 9 -10.29 18.46 -1.58
CA SER A 9 -9.57 19.32 -0.65
C SER A 9 -9.05 18.53 0.56
N PHE A 10 -7.72 18.43 0.64
CA PHE A 10 -6.97 17.80 1.73
C PHE A 10 -6.69 18.84 2.84
N SER A 11 -7.44 18.79 3.94
CA SER A 11 -7.28 19.64 5.13
C SER A 11 -7.79 18.85 6.35
N ARG A 12 -7.17 18.70 7.53
CA ARG A 12 -6.09 19.31 8.35
C ARG A 12 -5.77 18.32 9.53
N PRO A 13 -4.85 18.56 10.50
CA PRO A 13 -3.99 19.70 10.73
C PRO A 13 -2.48 19.41 10.59
N CYS A 14 -1.75 20.52 10.59
CA CYS A 14 -0.33 20.71 10.44
C CYS A 14 0.45 20.07 11.61
N ASP A 15 1.27 19.06 11.33
CA ASP A 15 2.42 18.73 12.16
C ASP A 15 3.68 19.12 11.38
N ARG A 16 4.35 20.17 11.85
CA ARG A 16 5.59 20.69 11.28
C ARG A 16 6.75 19.88 11.82
N SER A 17 7.07 18.77 11.15
CA SER A 17 8.42 18.23 11.20
C SER A 17 8.86 17.86 9.79
N VAL A 18 9.31 18.88 9.05
CA VAL A 18 10.15 18.66 7.87
C VAL A 18 11.50 18.18 8.41
N THR A 19 11.71 16.86 8.46
CA THR A 19 13.02 16.30 8.75
C THR A 19 13.91 16.40 7.51
N SER A 20 15.03 17.09 7.69
CA SER A 20 16.21 17.21 6.80
C SER A 20 16.67 15.85 6.23
N PRO A 21 17.37 15.79 5.08
CA PRO A 21 17.62 14.56 4.32
C PRO A 21 18.77 13.74 4.92
N GLY A 22 18.55 13.19 6.13
CA GLY A 22 19.25 12.01 6.60
C GLY A 22 18.48 10.78 6.10
N LYS A 23 19.16 9.89 5.37
CA LYS A 23 18.62 8.67 4.74
C LYS A 23 17.85 7.78 5.74
N LEU A 24 16.59 8.06 6.06
CA LEU A 24 15.68 6.99 6.45
C LEU A 24 15.44 6.17 5.19
N LYS A 25 15.91 4.92 5.22
CA LYS A 25 15.71 3.99 4.12
C LYS A 25 14.22 3.63 4.11
N ALA A 26 13.43 4.31 3.28
CA ALA A 26 12.00 4.13 3.17
C ALA A 26 11.65 2.66 2.91
N MET A 27 11.21 1.91 3.92
CA MET A 27 10.85 0.49 3.78
C MET A 27 9.37 0.36 3.41
N ILE A 28 9.08 -0.44 2.40
CA ILE A 28 7.72 -0.86 2.06
C ILE A 28 7.49 -2.27 2.55
N ARG A 29 6.41 -2.47 3.29
CA ARG A 29 5.91 -3.78 3.66
C ARG A 29 4.50 -3.96 3.09
N VAL A 30 4.23 -5.10 2.49
CA VAL A 30 2.86 -5.50 2.14
C VAL A 30 2.51 -6.74 2.94
N ILE A 31 1.44 -6.67 3.73
CA ILE A 31 0.90 -7.83 4.44
C ILE A 31 -0.41 -8.18 3.74
N ALA A 32 -0.48 -9.37 3.16
CA ALA A 32 -1.61 -9.76 2.35
C ALA A 32 -2.08 -11.17 2.73
N VAL A 33 -3.40 -11.34 2.81
CA VAL A 33 -4.01 -12.66 2.97
C VAL A 33 -4.00 -13.39 1.63
N GLY A 34 -3.73 -14.69 1.71
CA GLY A 34 -3.79 -15.61 0.58
C GLY A 34 -2.52 -15.62 -0.24
N LYS A 35 -2.14 -16.81 -0.69
CA LYS A 35 -1.09 -16.96 -1.70
C LYS A 35 -1.67 -16.69 -3.07
N MET A 36 -0.88 -16.08 -3.95
CA MET A 36 -1.29 -15.93 -5.34
C MET A 36 -1.32 -17.31 -6.03
N LYS A 37 -2.52 -17.74 -6.44
CA LYS A 37 -2.78 -19.02 -7.12
C LYS A 37 -2.71 -18.85 -8.64
N ASP A 38 -3.14 -17.73 -9.20
CA ASP A 38 -2.99 -17.46 -10.64
C ASP A 38 -1.53 -17.08 -10.94
N LYS A 39 -0.82 -17.97 -11.66
CA LYS A 39 0.59 -17.78 -12.03
C LYS A 39 0.83 -16.53 -12.87
N ARG A 40 -0.15 -16.07 -13.66
CA ARG A 40 -0.03 -14.86 -14.48
C ARG A 40 -0.05 -13.62 -13.61
N LEU A 41 -0.97 -13.57 -12.65
CA LEU A 41 -1.03 -12.47 -11.68
C LEU A 41 0.21 -12.48 -10.78
N ALA A 42 0.65 -13.64 -10.31
CA ALA A 42 1.89 -13.78 -9.55
C ALA A 42 3.11 -13.28 -10.33
N GLY A 43 3.19 -13.60 -11.63
CA GLY A 43 4.24 -13.10 -12.52
C GLY A 43 4.23 -11.57 -12.64
N LEU A 44 3.05 -10.97 -12.85
CA LEU A 44 2.92 -9.51 -12.91
C LEU A 44 3.28 -8.83 -11.58
N ALA A 45 2.89 -9.41 -10.45
CA ALA A 45 3.29 -8.91 -9.14
C ALA A 45 4.82 -8.93 -8.97
N GLU A 46 5.47 -10.05 -9.33
CA GLU A 46 6.94 -10.15 -9.25
C GLU A 46 7.64 -9.19 -10.22
N ASP A 47 7.08 -8.92 -11.40
CA ASP A 47 7.61 -7.90 -12.31
C ASP A 47 7.71 -6.52 -11.65
N TYR A 48 6.64 -6.08 -10.97
CA TYR A 48 6.66 -4.83 -10.23
C TYR A 48 7.59 -4.88 -9.01
N LEU A 49 7.65 -6.00 -8.29
CA LEU A 49 8.59 -6.16 -7.19
C LEU A 49 10.04 -6.05 -7.64
N ARG A 50 10.42 -6.69 -8.76
CA ARG A 50 11.77 -6.60 -9.33
C ARG A 50 12.13 -5.17 -9.70
N ARG A 51 11.18 -4.39 -10.23
CA ARG A 51 11.39 -2.96 -10.54
C ARG A 51 11.43 -2.07 -9.30
N LEU A 52 10.72 -2.45 -8.24
CA LEU A 52 10.63 -1.69 -6.99
C LEU A 52 11.83 -1.90 -6.07
N ARG A 53 12.40 -3.12 -6.02
CA ARG A 53 13.55 -3.48 -5.14
C ARG A 53 14.79 -2.56 -5.31
N PRO A 54 15.18 -2.12 -6.52
CA PRO A 54 16.24 -1.11 -6.69
C PRO A 54 15.86 0.27 -6.14
N LEU A 55 14.56 0.54 -5.99
CA LEU A 55 14.07 1.85 -5.56
C LEU A 55 13.97 1.99 -4.05
N ALA A 56 13.54 0.92 -3.37
CA ALA A 56 13.31 0.87 -1.92
C ALA A 56 13.41 -0.58 -1.40
N PRO A 57 13.75 -0.81 -0.11
CA PRO A 57 13.53 -2.10 0.54
C PRO A 57 12.04 -2.48 0.51
N VAL A 58 11.75 -3.70 0.08
CA VAL A 58 10.39 -4.24 0.01
C VAL A 58 10.33 -5.57 0.73
N GLU A 59 9.32 -5.75 1.57
CA GLU A 59 8.99 -7.02 2.22
C GLU A 59 7.54 -7.38 1.91
N ILE A 60 7.30 -8.62 1.49
CA ILE A 60 5.96 -9.16 1.27
C ILE A 60 5.73 -10.28 2.29
N ILE A 61 4.69 -10.12 3.10
CA ILE A 61 4.26 -11.09 4.10
C ILE A 61 2.93 -11.67 3.63
N GLU A 62 2.94 -12.94 3.24
CA GLU A 62 1.71 -13.66 2.89
C GLU A 62 1.18 -14.41 4.11
N LEU A 63 -0.08 -14.17 4.44
CA LEU A 63 -0.82 -14.93 5.45
C LEU A 63 -1.56 -16.07 4.76
N LYS A 64 -1.72 -17.19 5.46
CA LYS A 64 -2.50 -18.32 4.93
C LYS A 64 -3.97 -17.96 4.92
N ASP A 65 -4.67 -18.35 3.86
CA ASP A 65 -6.13 -18.32 3.81
C ASP A 65 -6.70 -19.10 5.01
N SER A 66 -7.65 -18.51 5.72
CA SER A 66 -8.30 -19.12 6.88
C SER A 66 -9.68 -18.52 7.14
N THR A 67 -10.16 -18.55 8.39
CA THR A 67 -11.38 -17.82 8.76
C THR A 67 -11.08 -16.33 8.94
N PRO A 68 -12.05 -15.44 8.71
CA PRO A 68 -11.86 -13.98 8.86
C PRO A 68 -11.27 -13.59 10.22
N GLU A 69 -11.70 -14.24 11.32
CA GLU A 69 -11.23 -13.94 12.67
C GLU A 69 -9.75 -14.32 12.87
N ARG A 70 -9.32 -15.42 12.24
CA ARG A 70 -7.93 -15.88 12.32
C ARG A 70 -7.03 -15.00 11.46
N GLU A 71 -7.47 -14.65 10.27
CA GLU A 71 -6.77 -13.73 9.37
C GLU A 71 -6.58 -12.35 10.02
N ASP A 72 -7.64 -11.80 10.63
CA ASP A 72 -7.61 -10.52 11.34
C ASP A 72 -6.59 -10.54 12.49
N ARG A 73 -6.65 -11.57 13.34
CA ARG A 73 -5.72 -11.73 14.47
C ARG A 73 -4.28 -11.90 14.01
N GLU A 74 -4.05 -12.72 12.98
CA GLU A 74 -2.70 -12.96 12.48
C GLU A 74 -2.12 -11.70 11.85
N MET A 75 -2.90 -10.98 11.04
CA MET A 75 -2.47 -9.71 10.45
C MET A 75 -2.17 -8.66 11.52
N ALA A 76 -3.06 -8.50 12.50
CA ALA A 76 -2.87 -7.61 13.64
C ALA A 76 -1.60 -7.94 14.43
N ALA A 77 -1.26 -9.23 14.57
CA ALA A 77 -0.04 -9.66 15.24
C ALA A 77 1.23 -9.34 14.43
N ARG A 78 1.19 -9.42 13.09
CA ARG A 78 2.35 -9.09 12.22
C ARG A 78 2.68 -7.60 12.18
N LEU A 79 1.71 -6.73 12.43
CA LEU A 79 1.93 -5.29 12.55
C LEU A 79 2.79 -4.93 13.78
N GLY A 80 2.62 -5.68 14.88
CA GLY A 80 3.33 -5.45 16.13
C GLY A 80 3.00 -4.09 16.77
N LYS A 81 3.68 -3.76 17.88
CA LYS A 81 3.63 -2.40 18.45
C LYS A 81 4.53 -1.49 17.60
N GLY A 82 3.97 -0.93 16.53
CA GLY A 82 4.73 -0.08 15.59
C GLY A 82 5.46 1.07 16.30
N GLY A 83 6.75 1.25 15.98
CA GLY A 83 7.50 2.45 16.33
C GLY A 83 6.97 3.68 15.58
N GLY A 84 7.18 4.88 16.11
CA GLY A 84 6.54 6.13 15.64
C GLY A 84 6.77 6.55 14.19
N HIS A 85 7.62 5.85 13.43
CA HIS A 85 7.99 6.20 12.05
C HIS A 85 7.33 5.32 10.97
N THR A 86 6.47 4.36 11.33
CA THR A 86 5.76 3.49 10.38
C THR A 86 4.32 3.94 10.18
N LEU A 87 3.92 4.21 8.94
CA LEU A 87 2.53 4.40 8.55
C LEU A 87 1.90 3.06 8.15
N VAL A 88 0.77 2.71 8.75
CA VAL A 88 -0.05 1.57 8.32
C VAL A 88 -1.23 2.08 7.51
N ILE A 89 -1.42 1.51 6.32
CA ILE A 89 -2.51 1.84 5.40
C ILE A 89 -3.29 0.55 5.09
N ALA A 90 -4.60 0.60 5.29
CA ALA A 90 -5.52 -0.47 4.94
C ALA A 90 -6.04 -0.27 3.50
N MET A 91 -5.96 -1.31 2.68
CA MET A 91 -6.67 -1.33 1.40
C MET A 91 -8.11 -1.77 1.62
N ASP A 92 -9.06 -0.92 1.30
CA ASP A 92 -10.49 -1.08 1.58
C ASP A 92 -11.28 -0.41 0.44
N GLU A 93 -12.31 -1.05 -0.07
CA GLU A 93 -13.18 -0.50 -1.12
C GLU A 93 -13.91 0.79 -0.70
N LYS A 94 -14.06 1.01 0.61
CA LYS A 94 -14.65 2.21 1.22
C LYS A 94 -13.59 3.24 1.66
N GLY A 95 -12.32 3.02 1.31
CA GLY A 95 -11.23 3.94 1.62
C GLY A 95 -11.25 5.21 0.76
N ASP A 96 -10.33 6.12 1.07
CA ASP A 96 -10.19 7.39 0.35
C ASP A 96 -9.68 7.17 -1.10
N ASP A 97 -10.19 7.98 -2.02
CA ASP A 97 -9.60 8.13 -3.35
C ASP A 97 -8.31 8.95 -3.29
N VAL A 98 -7.23 8.41 -3.84
CA VAL A 98 -5.94 9.09 -3.88
C VAL A 98 -5.35 8.99 -5.28
N THR A 99 -4.96 10.13 -5.85
CA THR A 99 -4.24 10.15 -7.13
C THR A 99 -2.84 9.57 -6.97
N SER A 100 -2.22 9.14 -8.07
CA SER A 100 -0.84 8.63 -8.04
C SER A 100 0.17 9.63 -7.44
N GLU A 101 0.04 10.93 -7.70
CA GLU A 101 0.88 11.97 -7.06
C GLU A 101 0.57 12.12 -5.57
N GLY A 102 -0.71 11.99 -5.19
CA GLY A 102 -1.13 11.95 -3.80
C GLY A 102 -0.49 10.79 -3.05
N PHE A 103 -0.53 9.59 -3.65
CA PHE A 103 0.07 8.40 -3.08
C PHE A 103 1.60 8.52 -3.00
N ALA A 104 2.26 9.05 -4.04
CA ALA A 104 3.68 9.35 -4.02
C ALA A 104 4.06 10.28 -2.85
N ARG A 105 3.27 11.34 -2.60
CA ARG A 105 3.49 12.23 -1.45
C ARG A 105 3.35 11.52 -0.11
N VAL A 106 2.40 10.59 0.02
CA VAL A 106 2.26 9.76 1.23
C VAL A 106 3.51 8.89 1.42
N LEU A 107 3.96 8.19 0.37
CA LEU A 107 5.15 7.36 0.42
C LEU A 107 6.41 8.16 0.77
N GLY A 108 6.57 9.38 0.23
CA GLY A 108 7.75 10.22 0.48
C GLY A 108 7.78 10.90 1.85
N ARG A 109 6.62 11.07 2.51
CA ARG A 109 6.54 11.69 3.85
C ARG A 109 6.89 10.72 4.98
N HIS A 110 6.76 9.42 4.76
CA HIS A 110 6.93 8.41 5.79
C HIS A 110 8.18 7.57 5.55
N GLY A 111 8.95 7.32 6.61
CA GLY A 111 10.16 6.51 6.54
C GLY A 111 9.90 5.00 6.46
N SER A 112 8.69 4.52 6.76
CA SER A 112 8.27 3.15 6.50
C SER A 112 6.76 3.11 6.30
N VAL A 113 6.29 2.34 5.31
CA VAL A 113 4.86 2.20 5.00
C VAL A 113 4.51 0.72 4.95
N THR A 114 3.52 0.31 5.74
CA THR A 114 2.92 -1.02 5.69
C THR A 114 1.54 -0.95 5.05
N LEU A 115 1.34 -1.71 3.99
CA LEU A 115 0.10 -1.77 3.23
C LEU A 115 -0.59 -3.12 3.52
N LEU A 116 -1.87 -3.08 3.88
CA LEU A 116 -2.65 -4.27 4.25
C LEU A 116 -3.63 -4.65 3.13
N ILE A 117 -3.64 -5.91 2.73
CA ILE A 117 -4.62 -6.47 1.79
C ILE A 117 -5.34 -7.64 2.48
N GLY A 118 -6.66 -7.50 2.65
CA GLY A 118 -7.51 -8.53 3.24
C GLY A 118 -7.74 -9.73 2.32
N GLY A 119 -8.40 -10.75 2.88
CA GLY A 119 -8.85 -11.94 2.15
C GLY A 119 -10.13 -11.67 1.35
N ALA A 120 -10.88 -12.73 1.05
CA ALA A 120 -12.16 -12.60 0.34
C ALA A 120 -13.19 -11.74 1.11
N ASP A 121 -13.16 -11.81 2.45
CA ASP A 121 -14.05 -11.05 3.34
C ASP A 121 -13.50 -9.66 3.72
N GLY A 122 -12.38 -9.25 3.12
CA GLY A 122 -11.73 -7.98 3.40
C GLY A 122 -10.87 -7.98 4.67
N LEU A 123 -10.72 -6.81 5.28
CA LEU A 123 -9.90 -6.61 6.49
C LEU A 123 -10.79 -6.67 7.74
N GLY A 124 -10.39 -7.50 8.70
CA GLY A 124 -11.05 -7.56 10.00
C GLY A 124 -10.81 -6.32 10.86
N PRO A 125 -11.62 -6.15 11.92
CA PRO A 125 -11.63 -4.94 12.74
C PRO A 125 -10.31 -4.71 13.49
N GLN A 126 -9.60 -5.75 13.93
CA GLN A 126 -8.36 -5.59 14.71
C GLN A 126 -7.22 -5.03 13.85
N ALA A 127 -7.03 -5.58 12.65
CA ALA A 127 -6.05 -5.12 11.71
C ALA A 127 -6.40 -3.72 11.17
N ARG A 128 -7.69 -3.49 10.85
CA ARG A 128 -8.18 -2.20 10.36
C ARG A 128 -7.99 -1.08 11.38
N ALA A 129 -8.22 -1.34 12.67
CA ALA A 129 -8.05 -0.35 13.74
C ALA A 129 -6.59 0.14 13.91
N GLN A 130 -5.60 -0.63 13.44
CA GLN A 130 -4.19 -0.23 13.47
C GLN A 130 -3.78 0.64 12.27
N ALA A 131 -4.62 0.68 11.23
CA ALA A 131 -4.37 1.52 10.07
C ALA A 131 -4.68 2.99 10.38
N ARG A 132 -3.74 3.89 10.09
CA ARG A 132 -3.95 5.34 10.22
C ARG A 132 -4.61 5.95 8.98
N ARG A 133 -4.64 5.20 7.89
CA ARG A 133 -5.23 5.59 6.61
C ARG A 133 -5.91 4.38 6.00
N THR A 134 -6.94 4.64 5.22
CA THR A 134 -7.66 3.64 4.46
C THR A 134 -7.78 4.15 3.04
N LEU A 135 -7.32 3.37 2.06
CA LEU A 135 -7.31 3.77 0.66
C LEU A 135 -8.08 2.76 -0.18
N ARG A 136 -8.78 3.23 -1.21
CA ARG A 136 -9.38 2.37 -2.22
C ARG A 136 -8.58 2.39 -3.52
N LEU A 137 -8.50 1.25 -4.20
CA LEU A 137 -7.88 1.15 -5.53
C LEU A 137 -8.85 1.49 -6.66
N SER A 138 -10.15 1.33 -6.41
CA SER A 138 -11.23 1.55 -7.37
C SER A 138 -12.55 1.64 -6.63
N SER A 139 -13.57 2.19 -7.31
CA SER A 139 -14.97 2.05 -6.89
C SER A 139 -15.54 0.65 -7.17
N MET A 140 -14.85 -0.15 -7.99
CA MET A 140 -15.18 -1.55 -8.27
C MET A 140 -14.42 -2.49 -7.34
N THR A 141 -15.02 -3.63 -7.01
CA THR A 141 -14.38 -4.70 -6.24
C THR A 141 -13.44 -5.50 -7.13
N PHE A 142 -12.20 -5.68 -6.69
CA PHE A 142 -11.22 -6.55 -7.32
C PHE A 142 -10.96 -7.78 -6.44
N THR A 143 -10.55 -8.89 -7.06
CA THR A 143 -10.00 -10.01 -6.30
C THR A 143 -8.75 -9.55 -5.55
N HIS A 144 -8.48 -10.14 -4.38
CA HIS A 144 -7.30 -9.80 -3.58
C HIS A 144 -5.97 -9.96 -4.35
N GLU A 145 -5.88 -10.94 -5.26
CA GLU A 145 -4.71 -11.10 -6.14
C GLU A 145 -4.54 -9.93 -7.12
N MET A 146 -5.63 -9.49 -7.77
CA MET A 146 -5.58 -8.34 -8.68
C MET A 146 -5.30 -7.04 -7.92
N ALA A 147 -5.93 -6.86 -6.76
CA ALA A 147 -5.67 -5.73 -5.88
C ALA A 147 -4.18 -5.65 -5.50
N ARG A 148 -3.54 -6.80 -5.23
CA ARG A 148 -2.10 -6.86 -4.96
C ARG A 148 -1.24 -6.42 -6.13
N VAL A 149 -1.55 -6.88 -7.35
CA VAL A 149 -0.84 -6.45 -8.56
C VAL A 149 -0.95 -4.93 -8.76
N LEU A 150 -2.17 -4.40 -8.69
CA LEU A 150 -2.43 -2.96 -8.86
C LEU A 150 -1.74 -2.12 -7.78
N LEU A 151 -1.76 -2.59 -6.53
CA LEU A 151 -1.07 -1.92 -5.43
C LEU A 151 0.44 -1.87 -5.69
N LEU A 152 1.06 -2.98 -6.08
CA LEU A 152 2.50 -3.04 -6.35
C LEU A 152 2.90 -2.13 -7.52
N GLU A 153 2.07 -2.06 -8.57
CA GLU A 153 2.25 -1.10 -9.66
C GLU A 153 2.20 0.34 -9.15
N GLN A 154 1.21 0.70 -8.33
CA GLN A 154 1.07 2.06 -7.80
C GLN A 154 2.19 2.43 -6.82
N VAL A 155 2.71 1.47 -6.05
CA VAL A 155 3.90 1.71 -5.21
C VAL A 155 5.10 2.00 -6.09
N TYR A 156 5.35 1.17 -7.12
CA TYR A 156 6.41 1.42 -8.09
C TYR A 156 6.25 2.77 -8.80
N ARG A 157 5.03 3.13 -9.23
CA ARG A 157 4.69 4.44 -9.78
C ARG A 157 5.05 5.56 -8.81
N GLY A 158 4.64 5.44 -7.54
CA GLY A 158 4.91 6.42 -6.51
C GLY A 158 6.41 6.67 -6.30
N PHE A 159 7.21 5.60 -6.22
CA PHE A 159 8.68 5.75 -6.12
C PHE A 159 9.31 6.29 -7.39
N SER A 160 8.75 5.97 -8.57
CA SER A 160 9.22 6.52 -9.84
C SER A 160 9.00 8.04 -9.90
N ILE A 161 7.82 8.51 -9.45
CA ILE A 161 7.51 9.94 -9.30
C ILE A 161 8.48 10.59 -8.31
N LEU A 162 8.67 9.99 -7.12
CA LEU A 162 9.56 10.53 -6.08
C LEU A 162 11.02 10.66 -6.54
N LYS A 163 11.47 9.80 -7.45
CA LYS A 163 12.83 9.82 -8.00
C LYS A 163 12.96 10.61 -9.31
N GLY A 164 11.87 11.22 -9.79
CA GLY A 164 11.85 11.94 -11.07
C GLY A 164 12.13 11.05 -12.27
N MET A 165 11.91 9.74 -12.16
CA MET A 165 12.10 8.81 -13.28
C MET A 165 10.98 9.01 -14.31
N PRO A 166 11.26 8.87 -15.61
CA PRO A 166 10.22 8.82 -16.62
C PRO A 166 9.32 7.62 -16.35
N TYR A 167 8.07 7.87 -15.96
CA TYR A 167 7.08 6.82 -15.79
C TYR A 167 5.80 7.22 -16.50
N HIS A 168 5.52 6.52 -17.62
CA HIS A 168 4.40 6.69 -18.53
C HIS A 168 3.79 8.10 -18.53
N ARG A 169 4.47 9.01 -19.22
CA ARG A 169 3.77 9.87 -20.18
C ARG A 169 3.32 8.93 -21.30
N ALA A 170 2.07 8.50 -21.26
CA ALA A 170 1.37 8.02 -22.46
C ALA A 170 0.57 9.20 -23.01
#